data_AF-A0A809R431-F1
#
_entry.id   AF-A0A809R431-F1
#
_cell.length_a   1.000
_cell.length_b   1.000
_cell.length_c   1.000
_cell.angle_alpha   90.00
_cell.angle_beta   90.00
_cell.angle_gamma   90.00
#
_symmetry.space_group_name_H-M   'P 1'
#
loop_
_entity.id
_entity.type
_entity.pdbx_description
1 polymer ?
#
loop_
_entity_poly.entity_id
_entity_poly.type
_entity_poly.pdbx_seq_one_letter_code
_entity_poly.pdbx_strand_id
1 'polypeptide(L)'
;MIVYVLLNYSMGTANDVAVCASKPIADGIIEKHASVGRNEVVQHDVIGDIEQPGRVFTASVYEPTNDVHNFVGVHGNFALAKRMAGERGLVLGRDVILV
;
A
#
# COMPACT_ATOMS: atom_id res chain seq x y z
N MET A 1 1.32 -10.09 -10.58
CA MET A 1 1.02 -10.69 -9.25
C MET A 1 -0.10 -9.88 -8.63
N ILE A 2 -1.10 -10.52 -8.02
CA ILE A 2 -2.18 -9.81 -7.32
C ILE A 2 -1.87 -9.84 -5.82
N VAL A 3 -2.11 -8.72 -5.15
CA VAL A 3 -2.03 -8.57 -3.68
C VAL A 3 -3.28 -7.87 -3.14
N TYR A 4 -3.46 -7.95 -1.83
CA TYR A 4 -4.54 -7.28 -1.11
C TYR A 4 -3.94 -6.27 -0.15
N VAL A 5 -4.24 -5.00 -0.37
CA VAL A 5 -3.75 -3.89 0.43
C VAL A 5 -4.81 -3.55 1.46
N LEU A 6 -4.42 -3.55 2.74
CA LEU A 6 -5.22 -2.94 3.79
C LEU A 6 -4.99 -1.44 3.74
N LEU A 7 -6.02 -0.69 3.38
CA LEU A 7 -6.05 0.76 3.42
C LEU A 7 -6.75 1.25 4.68
N ASN A 8 -6.14 2.23 5.35
CA ASN A 8 -6.81 3.06 6.34
C ASN A 8 -7.12 4.42 5.74
N TYR A 9 -8.39 4.81 5.80
CA TYR A 9 -8.88 6.11 5.40
C TYR A 9 -9.05 7.00 6.62
N SER A 10 -8.17 7.99 6.77
CA SER A 10 -8.21 8.98 7.85
C SER A 10 -7.83 10.35 7.31
N MET A 11 -8.47 11.40 7.82
CA MET A 11 -8.24 12.81 7.40
C MET A 11 -8.28 13.03 5.87
N GLY A 12 -9.13 12.29 5.14
CA GLY A 12 -9.25 12.40 3.68
C GLY A 12 -8.14 11.69 2.89
N THR A 13 -7.32 10.88 3.57
CA THR A 13 -6.16 10.21 2.97
C THR A 13 -6.32 8.71 2.95
N ALA A 14 -5.79 8.05 1.92
CA ALA A 14 -5.66 6.60 1.90
C ALA A 14 -4.23 6.21 2.27
N ASN A 15 -4.04 5.50 3.36
CA ASN A 15 -2.73 5.01 3.82
C ASN A 15 -2.66 3.50 3.68
N ASP A 16 -1.61 2.98 3.06
CA ASP A 16 -1.32 1.55 3.07
C ASP A 16 -0.82 1.12 4.45
N VAL A 17 -1.53 0.19 5.09
CA VAL A 17 -1.17 -0.36 6.40
C VAL A 17 -0.36 -1.64 6.22
N ALA A 18 -0.87 -2.55 5.39
CA ALA A 18 -0.27 -3.86 5.13
C ALA A 18 -0.56 -4.33 3.70
N VAL A 19 0.30 -5.21 3.18
CA VAL A 19 0.10 -5.88 1.89
C VAL A 19 0.10 -7.38 2.12
N CYS A 20 -0.96 -8.05 1.68
CA CYS A 20 -1.20 -9.48 1.94
C CYS A 20 -1.34 -10.25 0.62
N ALA A 21 -0.98 -11.52 0.63
CA ALA A 21 -1.15 -12.40 -0.54
C ALA A 21 -2.62 -12.80 -0.78
N SER A 22 -3.49 -12.68 0.23
CA SER A 22 -4.90 -13.03 0.13
C SER A 22 -5.81 -12.09 0.93
N LYS A 23 -7.06 -11.96 0.48
CA LYS A 23 -8.08 -11.18 1.17
C LYS A 23 -8.37 -11.66 2.60
N PRO A 24 -8.53 -12.98 2.88
CA PRO A 24 -8.77 -13.45 4.24
C PRO A 24 -7.68 -13.04 5.25
N ILE A 25 -6.42 -13.02 4.84
CA ILE A 25 -5.31 -12.56 5.69
C ILE A 25 -5.49 -11.06 6.01
N ALA A 26 -5.77 -10.25 4.99
CA ALA A 26 -5.98 -8.81 5.17
C ALA A 26 -7.20 -8.51 6.07
N ASP A 27 -8.31 -9.23 5.88
CA ASP A 27 -9.51 -9.10 6.71
C ASP A 27 -9.21 -9.47 8.18
N GLY A 28 -8.44 -10.54 8.43
CA GLY A 28 -8.02 -10.92 9.78
C GLY A 28 -7.08 -9.90 10.45
N ILE A 29 -6.37 -9.06 9.67
CA ILE A 29 -5.61 -7.92 10.21
C ILE A 29 -6.56 -6.78 10.58
N ILE A 30 -7.56 -6.47 9.74
CA ILE A 30 -8.56 -5.43 10.04
C ILE A 30 -9.22 -5.69 11.40
N GLU A 31 -9.68 -6.91 11.65
CA GLU A 31 -10.39 -7.27 12.88
C GLU A 31 -9.54 -7.03 14.15
N LYS A 32 -8.23 -7.14 14.03
CA LYS A 32 -7.27 -6.94 15.13
C LYS A 32 -6.79 -5.49 15.24
N HIS A 33 -7.01 -4.67 14.21
CA HIS A 33 -6.45 -3.33 14.14
C HIS A 33 -7.49 -2.27 14.51
N ALA A 34 -7.44 -1.81 15.76
CA ALA A 34 -8.18 -0.65 16.20
C ALA A 34 -7.51 0.63 15.64
N SER A 35 -7.93 1.07 14.46
CA SER A 35 -7.44 2.31 13.84
C SER A 35 -8.51 3.39 13.84
N VAL A 36 -8.10 4.64 14.04
CA VAL A 36 -8.94 5.80 13.76
C VAL A 36 -9.22 5.85 12.24
N GLY A 37 -10.47 6.06 11.84
CA GLY A 37 -10.87 6.11 10.44
C GLY A 37 -11.55 4.83 9.92
N ARG A 38 -11.70 4.71 8.60
CA ARG A 38 -12.35 3.58 7.93
C ARG A 38 -11.29 2.66 7.33
N ASN A 39 -11.35 1.36 7.65
CA ASN A 39 -10.48 0.36 7.01
C ASN A 39 -11.17 -0.28 5.81
N GLU A 40 -10.38 -0.61 4.79
CA GLU A 40 -10.85 -1.30 3.58
C GLU A 40 -9.74 -2.22 3.05
N VAL A 41 -10.12 -3.41 2.59
CA VAL A 41 -9.20 -4.29 1.84
C VAL A 41 -9.47 -4.12 0.36
N VAL A 42 -8.45 -3.69 -0.39
CA VAL A 42 -8.53 -3.48 -1.83
C VAL A 42 -7.57 -4.41 -2.55
N GLN A 43 -8.04 -5.05 -3.62
CA GLN A 43 -7.20 -5.87 -4.49
C GLN A 43 -6.40 -4.97 -5.43
N HIS A 44 -5.09 -5.21 -5.54
CA HIS A 44 -4.20 -4.49 -6.44
C HIS A 44 -3.32 -5.43 -7.24
N ASP A 45 -3.12 -5.08 -8.52
CA ASP A 45 -2.03 -5.64 -9.31
C ASP A 45 -0.70 -5.01 -8.89
N VAL A 46 0.33 -5.84 -8.81
CA VAL A 46 1.71 -5.40 -8.65
C VAL A 46 2.28 -5.05 -10.01
N ILE A 47 2.61 -3.79 -10.20
CA ILE A 47 3.06 -3.25 -11.49
C ILE A 47 4.58 -3.37 -11.62
N GLY A 48 5.05 -3.83 -12.78
CA GLY A 48 6.47 -4.00 -13.09
C GLY A 48 7.07 -5.28 -12.54
N ASP A 49 8.32 -5.55 -12.94
CA ASP A 49 9.03 -6.75 -12.52
C ASP A 49 9.36 -6.72 -11.02
N ILE A 50 9.20 -7.87 -10.38
CA ILE A 50 9.48 -8.06 -8.96
C ILE A 50 10.97 -8.26 -8.78
N GLU A 51 11.64 -7.30 -8.15
CA GLU A 51 13.09 -7.36 -7.86
C GLU A 51 13.41 -8.39 -6.77
N GLN A 52 12.51 -8.56 -5.81
CA GLN A 52 12.71 -9.42 -4.64
C GLN A 52 11.47 -10.26 -4.37
N PRO A 53 11.55 -11.60 -4.45
CA PRO A 53 10.42 -12.48 -4.13
C PRO A 53 9.87 -12.20 -2.73
N GLY A 54 8.54 -12.08 -2.61
CA GLY A 54 7.87 -11.82 -1.34
C GLY A 54 7.90 -10.37 -0.86
N ARG A 55 8.52 -9.45 -1.61
CA ARG A 55 8.55 -8.02 -1.29
C ARG A 55 8.03 -7.17 -2.45
N VAL A 56 7.32 -6.10 -2.11
CA VAL A 56 6.81 -5.10 -3.06
C VAL A 56 7.06 -3.70 -2.51
N PHE A 57 6.76 -2.69 -3.33
CA PHE A 57 6.85 -1.29 -2.95
C PHE A 57 5.50 -0.62 -3.12
N THR A 58 5.03 0.06 -2.08
CA THR A 58 3.85 0.93 -2.17
C THR A 58 4.28 2.34 -2.48
N ALA A 59 3.53 3.01 -3.35
CA ALA A 59 3.77 4.39 -3.74
C ALA A 59 2.63 5.27 -3.24
N SER A 60 2.99 6.43 -2.68
CA SER A 60 2.02 7.43 -2.24
C SER A 60 2.43 8.83 -2.73
N VAL A 61 1.51 9.53 -3.37
CA VAL A 61 1.72 10.89 -3.89
C VAL A 61 1.46 11.89 -2.77
N TYR A 62 2.35 12.86 -2.63
CA TYR A 62 2.18 13.95 -1.67
C TYR A 62 1.18 15.00 -2.19
N GLU A 63 0.14 15.26 -1.42
CA GLU A 63 -0.85 16.31 -1.65
C GLU A 63 -0.55 17.52 -0.74
N PRO A 64 -0.07 18.65 -1.29
CA PRO A 64 0.39 19.78 -0.49
C PRO A 64 -0.74 20.54 0.21
N THR A 65 -1.98 20.47 -0.30
CA THR A 65 -3.13 21.19 0.25
C THR A 65 -3.43 20.78 1.68
N ASN A 66 -3.31 19.49 1.96
CA ASN A 66 -3.65 18.89 3.25
C ASN A 66 -2.41 18.39 4.02
N ASP A 67 -1.22 18.51 3.42
CA ASP A 67 0.06 17.99 3.93
C ASP A 67 0.05 16.48 4.18
N VAL A 68 -0.38 15.71 3.16
CA VAL A 68 -0.66 14.27 3.29
C VAL A 68 -0.09 13.46 2.14
N HIS A 69 0.11 12.17 2.37
CA HIS A 69 0.50 11.20 1.34
C HIS A 69 -0.67 10.27 1.02
N ASN A 70 -1.11 10.27 -0.23
CA ASN A 70 -2.19 9.42 -0.71
C ASN A 70 -1.63 8.21 -1.44
N PHE A 71 -1.96 7.02 -0.96
CA PHE A 71 -1.62 5.75 -1.62
C PHE A 71 -2.15 5.73 -3.06
N VAL A 72 -1.31 5.32 -4.01
CA VAL A 72 -1.65 5.25 -5.44
C VAL A 72 -1.39 3.90 -6.08
N GLY A 73 -0.62 3.00 -5.46
CA GLY A 73 -0.40 1.68 -6.04
C GLY A 73 0.72 0.85 -5.43
N VAL A 74 0.87 -0.36 -5.99
CA VAL A 74 1.87 -1.37 -5.60
C VAL A 74 2.75 -1.72 -6.79
N HIS A 75 4.06 -1.83 -6.56
CA HIS A 75 5.07 -2.00 -7.59
C HIS A 75 6.07 -3.09 -7.22
N GLY A 76 6.58 -3.81 -8.23
CA GLY A 76 7.57 -4.87 -8.05
C GLY A 76 8.99 -4.37 -7.79
N ASN A 77 9.27 -3.10 -8.12
CA ASN A 77 10.58 -2.48 -7.98
C ASN A 77 10.53 -1.05 -7.47
N PHE A 78 11.61 -0.63 -6.82
CA PHE A 78 11.69 0.70 -6.19
C PHE A 78 11.69 1.83 -7.23
N ALA A 79 12.40 1.67 -8.35
CA ALA A 79 12.55 2.72 -9.35
C ALA A 79 11.20 3.13 -9.96
N LEU A 80 10.34 2.15 -10.27
CA LEU A 80 8.99 2.40 -10.77
C LEU A 80 8.11 3.01 -9.68
N ALA A 81 8.14 2.48 -8.46
CA ALA A 81 7.39 3.05 -7.33
C ALA A 81 7.74 4.54 -7.11
N LYS A 82 9.04 4.88 -7.17
CA LYS A 82 9.50 6.25 -6.99
C LYS A 82 9.07 7.17 -8.13
N ARG A 83 9.05 6.67 -9.38
CA ARG A 83 8.49 7.41 -10.52
C ARG A 83 7.01 7.72 -10.30
N MET A 84 6.24 6.77 -9.78
CA MET A 84 4.80 6.95 -9.54
C MET A 84 4.49 7.84 -8.34
N ALA A 85 5.27 7.74 -7.26
CA ALA A 85 5.13 8.60 -6.09
C ALA A 85 5.52 10.07 -6.40
N GLY A 86 6.43 10.27 -7.36
CA GLY A 86 6.97 11.59 -7.69
C GLY A 86 8.05 12.06 -6.71
N GLU A 87 8.57 13.26 -6.95
CA GLU A 87 9.73 13.81 -6.23
C GLU A 87 9.48 13.89 -4.72
N ARG A 88 8.34 14.47 -4.33
CA ARG A 88 7.91 14.62 -2.93
C ARG A 88 7.10 13.45 -2.40
N GLY A 89 6.82 12.43 -3.19
CA GLY A 89 6.05 11.27 -2.75
C GLY A 89 6.85 10.31 -1.88
N LEU A 90 6.10 9.44 -1.19
CA LEU A 90 6.61 8.41 -0.30
C LEU A 90 6.61 7.06 -1.02
N VAL A 91 7.69 6.29 -0.81
CA VAL A 91 7.78 4.90 -1.24
C VAL A 91 8.14 4.06 -0.03
N LEU A 92 7.36 3.02 0.25
CA LEU A 92 7.61 2.08 1.34
C LEU A 92 7.83 0.68 0.79
N GLY A 93 8.93 0.03 1.22
CA GLY A 93 9.13 -1.39 0.95
C GLY A 93 8.27 -2.21 1.91
N ARG A 94 7.45 -3.10 1.37
CA ARG A 94 6.49 -3.94 2.10
C ARG A 94 6.76 -5.41 1.85
N ASP A 95 6.95 -6.18 2.90
CA ASP A 95 6.90 -7.63 2.80
C ASP A 95 5.44 -8.07 2.63
N VAL A 96 5.20 -9.00 1.71
CA VAL A 96 3.87 -9.54 1.45
C VAL A 96 3.56 -10.59 2.51
N ILE A 97 2.52 -10.36 3.30
CA ILE A 97 2.11 -11.27 4.37
C ILE A 97 1.44 -12.51 3.75
N LEU A 98 1.95 -13.69 4.12
CA LEU A 98 1.54 -14.98 3.54
C LEU A 98 0.70 -15.87 4.47
N VAL A 99 0.72 -15.63 5.78
CA VAL A 99 0.12 -16.50 6.82
C VAL A 99 -0.54 -15.69 7.93
#